data_AF-A0A1Z8LY04-F1
#
_entry.id   AF-A0A1Z8LY04-F1
#
_cell.length_a   1.000
_cell.length_b   1.000
_cell.length_c   1.000
_cell.angle_alpha   90.00
_cell.angle_beta   90.00
_cell.angle_gamma   90.00
#
_symmetry.space_group_name_H-M   'P 1'
#
loop_
_entity.id
_entity.type
_entity.pdbx_description
1 polymer ?
#
loop_
_entity_poly.entity_id
_entity_poly.type
_entity_poly.pdbx_seq_one_letter_code
_entity_poly.pdbx_strand_id
1 'polypeptide(L)'
;TQFPLIPWSSQARGFFSGNFYQDKPDNPHVVDIYYSDENFERLERAKQLASEKNCTSIQISLAYVLYQPFPTFPIFGPADLDELNSSLGALEVNLSQNEILWLNLEIESLVS
;
A
#
# COMPACT_ATOMS: atom_id res chain seq x y z
N THR A 1 -1.48 27.61 0.61
CA THR A 1 -2.55 26.82 -0.05
C THR A 1 -1.99 25.45 -0.37
N GLN A 2 -2.72 24.38 -0.08
CA GLN A 2 -2.33 23.02 -0.51
C GLN A 2 -3.00 22.68 -1.85
N PHE A 3 -2.32 21.91 -2.70
CA PHE A 3 -2.84 21.46 -4.00
C PHE A 3 -3.33 20.01 -3.87
N PRO A 4 -4.60 19.70 -4.16
CA PRO A 4 -5.13 18.35 -4.02
C PRO A 4 -4.61 17.43 -5.14
N LEU A 5 -4.33 16.17 -4.80
CA LEU A 5 -4.01 15.12 -5.77
C LEU A 5 -5.12 14.07 -5.84
N ILE A 6 -5.39 13.58 -7.05
CA ILE A 6 -6.33 12.50 -7.33
C ILE A 6 -5.53 11.37 -7.99
N PRO A 7 -4.78 10.57 -7.22
CA PRO A 7 -3.94 9.53 -7.80
C PRO A 7 -4.80 8.41 -8.38
N TRP A 8 -4.37 7.89 -9.52
CA TRP A 8 -4.94 6.72 -10.17
C TRP A 8 -4.08 5.49 -9.88
N SER A 9 -4.68 4.29 -9.96
CA SER A 9 -4.00 3.03 -9.61
C SER A 9 -3.39 3.03 -8.20
N SER A 10 -4.10 3.63 -7.24
CA SER A 10 -3.63 3.87 -5.86
C SER A 10 -3.29 2.61 -5.06
N GLN A 11 -3.67 1.42 -5.55
CA GLN A 11 -3.38 0.12 -4.93
C GLN A 11 -2.56 -0.81 -5.85
N ALA A 12 -1.84 -0.24 -6.82
CA ALA A 12 -0.84 -0.96 -7.62
C ALA A 12 -1.35 -2.26 -8.27
N ARG A 13 -2.57 -2.24 -8.85
CA ARG A 13 -3.24 -3.43 -9.42
C ARG A 13 -3.35 -4.62 -8.45
N GLY A 14 -3.45 -4.34 -7.15
CA GLY A 14 -3.55 -5.35 -6.12
C GLY A 14 -2.20 -5.98 -5.74
N PHE A 15 -1.06 -5.39 -6.10
CA PHE A 15 0.26 -5.92 -5.72
C PHE A 15 0.37 -6.27 -4.22
N PHE A 16 -0.28 -5.48 -3.35
CA PHE A 16 -0.34 -5.67 -1.90
C PHE A 16 -1.45 -6.62 -1.39
N SER A 17 -2.17 -7.30 -2.28
CA SER A 17 -3.30 -8.19 -1.92
C SER A 17 -2.89 -9.55 -1.34
N GLY A 18 -1.61 -9.92 -1.42
CA GLY A 18 -1.13 -11.26 -1.06
C GLY A 18 -1.20 -12.28 -2.21
N ASN A 19 -1.52 -11.85 -3.43
CA ASN A 19 -1.56 -12.71 -4.61
C ASN A 19 -0.30 -12.65 -5.49
N PHE A 20 0.71 -11.86 -5.10
CA PHE A 20 1.92 -11.61 -5.88
C PHE A 20 3.17 -12.01 -5.10
N TYR A 21 4.04 -12.79 -5.75
CA TYR A 21 5.23 -13.37 -5.15
C TYR A 21 6.39 -13.27 -6.13
N GLN A 22 7.59 -13.00 -5.61
CA GLN A 22 8.81 -12.80 -6.41
C GLN A 22 9.18 -14.04 -7.22
N ASP A 23 8.91 -15.24 -6.69
CA ASP A 23 9.15 -16.54 -7.33
C ASP A 23 8.01 -16.99 -8.26
N LYS A 24 6.91 -16.23 -8.36
CA LYS A 24 5.74 -16.53 -9.19
C LYS A 24 5.32 -15.33 -10.06
N PRO A 25 6.05 -15.04 -11.14
CA PRO A 25 5.76 -13.92 -12.04
C PRO A 25 4.64 -14.25 -13.04
N ASP A 26 3.47 -14.67 -12.56
CA ASP A 26 2.38 -15.18 -13.40
C ASP A 26 1.59 -14.09 -14.16
N ASN A 27 1.73 -12.82 -13.74
CA ASN A 27 1.07 -11.67 -14.36
C ASN A 27 2.09 -10.69 -14.95
N PRO A 28 2.37 -10.77 -16.28
CA PRO A 28 3.39 -9.94 -16.92
C PRO A 28 3.21 -8.43 -16.69
N HIS A 29 1.96 -7.94 -16.69
CA HIS A 29 1.68 -6.52 -16.48
C HIS A 29 2.03 -6.03 -15.08
N VAL A 30 1.85 -6.88 -14.06
CA VAL A 30 2.23 -6.53 -12.69
C VAL A 30 3.74 -6.67 -12.50
N VAL A 31 4.34 -7.69 -13.12
CA VAL A 31 5.79 -7.91 -13.11
C VAL A 31 6.52 -6.70 -13.70
N ASP A 32 6.17 -6.29 -14.91
CA ASP A 32 6.87 -5.22 -15.63
C ASP A 32 6.81 -3.85 -14.93
N ILE A 33 5.78 -3.62 -14.11
CA ILE A 33 5.51 -2.31 -13.50
C ILE A 33 5.90 -2.27 -12.02
N TYR A 34 5.62 -3.35 -11.27
CA TYR A 34 5.70 -3.35 -9.81
C TYR A 34 6.77 -4.28 -9.25
N TYR A 35 7.30 -5.25 -10.01
CA TYR A 35 8.34 -6.13 -9.47
C TYR A 35 9.68 -5.40 -9.45
N SER A 36 10.17 -5.15 -8.24
CA SER A 36 11.51 -4.65 -7.92
C SER A 36 11.83 -5.07 -6.50
N ASP A 37 13.12 -5.19 -6.17
CA ASP A 37 13.55 -5.55 -4.82
C ASP A 37 12.99 -4.56 -3.80
N GLU A 38 12.96 -3.26 -4.14
CA GLU A 38 12.40 -2.22 -3.29
C GLU A 38 10.89 -2.37 -3.09
N ASN A 39 10.11 -2.71 -4.12
CA ASN A 39 8.66 -2.89 -3.93
C ASN A 39 8.33 -4.16 -3.15
N PHE A 40 9.13 -5.22 -3.29
CA PHE A 40 8.98 -6.40 -2.43
C PHE A 40 9.33 -6.09 -0.99
N GLU A 41 10.37 -5.28 -0.73
CA GLU A 41 10.65 -4.78 0.61
C GLU A 41 9.47 -3.96 1.16
N ARG A 42 8.89 -3.05 0.37
CA ARG A 42 7.68 -2.30 0.78
C ARG A 42 6.50 -3.24 1.07
N LEU A 43 6.34 -4.32 0.31
CA LEU A 43 5.31 -5.33 0.54
C LEU A 43 5.52 -6.05 1.86
N GLU A 44 6.75 -6.49 2.17
CA GLU A 44 7.07 -7.15 3.44
C GLU A 44 6.88 -6.20 4.63
N ARG A 45 7.32 -4.94 4.51
CA ARG A 45 7.06 -3.90 5.52
C ARG A 45 5.56 -3.68 5.75
N ALA A 46 4.78 -3.62 4.66
CA ALA A 46 3.33 -3.49 4.75
C ALA A 46 2.67 -4.70 5.42
N LYS A 47 3.14 -5.93 5.15
CA LYS A 47 2.65 -7.15 5.82
C LYS A 47 2.97 -7.15 7.31
N GLN A 48 4.18 -6.76 7.69
CA GLN A 48 4.57 -6.66 9.09
C GLN A 48 3.66 -5.67 9.83
N LEU A 49 3.52 -4.46 9.30
CA LEU A 49 2.71 -3.42 9.92
C LEU A 49 1.22 -3.80 9.96
N ALA A 50 0.72 -4.48 8.92
CA ALA A 50 -0.64 -4.99 8.89
C ALA A 50 -0.91 -6.00 10.02
N SER A 51 0.06 -6.89 10.31
CA SER A 51 -0.04 -7.81 11.44
C SER A 51 -0.11 -7.08 12.78
N GLU A 52 0.68 -6.03 12.96
CA GLU A 52 0.69 -5.24 14.20
C GLU A 52 -0.60 -4.44 14.40
N LYS A 53 -1.19 -3.95 13.31
CA LYS A 53 -2.42 -3.14 13.32
C LYS A 53 -3.71 -3.94 13.10
N ASN A 54 -3.60 -5.26 13.03
CA ASN A 54 -4.71 -6.19 12.81
C ASN A 54 -5.55 -5.84 11.56
N CYS A 55 -4.85 -5.56 10.46
CA CYS A 55 -5.42 -5.18 9.18
C CYS A 55 -4.71 -5.97 8.04
N THR A 56 -4.90 -5.61 6.77
CA THR A 56 -4.26 -6.27 5.62
C THR A 56 -3.22 -5.38 4.96
N SER A 57 -2.23 -5.97 4.28
CA SER A 57 -1.21 -5.19 3.53
C SER A 57 -1.82 -4.31 2.45
N ILE A 58 -2.92 -4.73 1.83
CA ILE A 58 -3.64 -3.92 0.85
C ILE A 58 -4.31 -2.69 1.51
N GLN A 59 -4.77 -2.82 2.76
CA GLN A 59 -5.27 -1.70 3.56
C GLN A 59 -4.14 -0.74 3.95
N ILE A 60 -2.97 -1.26 4.37
CA ILE A 60 -1.78 -0.44 4.63
C ILE A 60 -1.39 0.36 3.39
N SER A 61 -1.40 -0.26 2.20
CA SER A 61 -1.01 0.42 0.95
C SER A 61 -1.92 1.61 0.61
N LEU A 62 -3.24 1.47 0.79
CA LEU A 62 -4.18 2.55 0.54
C LEU A 62 -4.12 3.62 1.63
N ALA A 63 -3.94 3.21 2.90
CA ALA A 63 -3.73 4.13 4.00
C ALA A 63 -2.48 5.00 3.78
N TYR A 64 -1.37 4.42 3.30
CA TYR A 64 -0.16 5.17 2.96
C TYR A 64 -0.43 6.32 1.96
N VAL A 65 -1.29 6.09 0.96
CA VAL A 65 -1.69 7.12 -0.01
C VAL A 65 -2.58 8.18 0.63
N LEU A 66 -3.49 7.78 1.53
CA LEU A 66 -4.37 8.71 2.26
C LEU A 66 -3.62 9.60 3.26
N TYR A 67 -2.49 9.13 3.80
CA TYR A 67 -1.68 9.82 4.81
C TYR A 67 -0.60 10.76 4.24
N GLN A 68 -0.59 11.00 2.93
CA GLN A 68 0.32 11.97 2.33
C GLN A 68 0.09 13.40 2.87
N PRO A 69 1.13 14.26 2.91
CA PRO A 69 1.04 15.58 3.56
C PRO A 69 0.19 16.61 2.78
N PHE A 70 -0.44 16.20 1.68
CA PHE A 70 -1.32 16.98 0.82
C PHE A 70 -2.68 16.26 0.66
N PRO A 71 -3.78 17.00 0.41
CA PRO A 71 -5.10 16.40 0.28
C PRO A 71 -5.11 15.38 -0.86
N THR A 72 -5.44 14.14 -0.55
CA THR A 72 -5.38 13.03 -1.51
C THR A 72 -6.74 12.36 -1.62
N PHE A 73 -7.21 12.16 -2.86
CA PHE A 73 -8.46 11.48 -3.17
C PHE A 73 -8.16 10.27 -4.07
N PRO A 74 -7.72 9.14 -3.49
CA PRO A 74 -7.24 8.01 -4.27
C PRO A 74 -8.36 7.34 -5.04
N ILE A 75 -8.14 7.16 -6.34
CA ILE A 75 -8.97 6.30 -7.19
C ILE A 75 -8.40 4.88 -7.10
N PHE A 76 -9.24 3.94 -6.68
CA PHE A 76 -8.99 2.50 -6.73
C PHE A 76 -10.19 1.77 -7.34
N GLY A 77 -9.95 0.59 -7.92
CA GLY A 77 -10.93 -0.14 -8.71
C GLY A 77 -11.03 -1.60 -8.27
N PRO A 78 -11.86 -1.91 -7.26
CA PRO A 78 -12.14 -3.29 -6.88
C PRO A 78 -12.99 -3.99 -7.95
N ALA A 79 -12.70 -5.26 -8.22
CA ALA A 79 -13.44 -6.08 -9.18
C ALA A 79 -14.76 -6.62 -8.60
N ASP A 80 -14.83 -6.78 -7.27
CA ASP A 80 -16.00 -7.27 -6.56
C ASP A 80 -16.20 -6.56 -5.20
N LEU A 81 -17.26 -6.96 -4.48
CA LEU A 81 -17.62 -6.36 -3.20
C LEU A 81 -16.63 -6.72 -2.09
N ASP A 82 -15.97 -7.87 -2.16
CA ASP A 82 -15.02 -8.30 -1.13
C ASP A 82 -13.74 -7.46 -1.23
N GLU A 83 -13.25 -7.20 -2.45
CA GLU A 83 -12.13 -6.28 -2.69
C GLU A 83 -12.47 -4.83 -2.27
N LEU A 84 -13.70 -4.38 -2.52
CA LEU A 84 -14.18 -3.07 -2.08
C LEU A 84 -14.15 -2.98 -0.55
N ASN A 85 -14.80 -3.92 0.13
CA ASN A 85 -14.88 -3.94 1.59
C ASN A 85 -13.49 -4.08 2.23
N SER A 86 -12.63 -4.93 1.65
CA SER A 86 -11.24 -5.07 2.06
C SER A 86 -10.50 -3.74 1.96
N SER A 87 -10.64 -3.02 0.85
CA SER A 87 -9.97 -1.72 0.66
C SER A 87 -10.51 -0.63 1.59
N LEU A 88 -11.82 -0.59 1.85
CA LEU A 88 -12.43 0.41 2.74
C LEU A 88 -11.92 0.31 4.18
N GLY A 89 -11.44 -0.85 4.62
CA GLY A 89 -10.78 -0.98 5.93
C GLY A 89 -9.54 -0.10 6.09
N ALA A 90 -8.95 0.41 5.00
CA ALA A 90 -7.84 1.37 5.06
C ALA A 90 -8.20 2.68 5.77
N LEU A 91 -9.50 3.05 5.81
CA LEU A 91 -9.97 4.26 6.48
C LEU A 91 -9.82 4.19 8.01
N GLU A 92 -9.76 2.99 8.57
CA GLU A 92 -9.59 2.74 10.01
C GLU A 92 -8.11 2.58 10.40
N VAL A 93 -7.21 2.52 9.42
CA VAL A 93 -5.77 2.38 9.65
C VAL A 93 -5.17 3.74 9.99
N ASN A 94 -4.49 3.82 11.13
CA ASN A 94 -3.74 5.01 11.54
C ASN A 94 -2.25 4.78 11.34
N LEU A 95 -1.61 5.65 10.54
CA LEU A 95 -0.18 5.64 10.28
C LEU A 95 0.51 6.85 10.92
N SER A 96 1.57 6.58 11.68
CA SER A 96 2.48 7.61 12.19
C SER A 96 3.44 8.07 11.09
N GLN A 97 4.06 9.24 11.28
CA GLN A 97 5.05 9.76 10.33
C GLN A 97 6.22 8.78 10.13
N ASN A 98 6.71 8.13 11.20
CA ASN A 98 7.80 7.16 11.10
C ASN A 98 7.37 5.92 10.31
N GLU A 99 6.13 5.45 10.49
CA GLU A 99 5.59 4.34 9.70
C GLU A 99 5.50 4.69 8.21
N ILE A 100 5.10 5.92 7.87
CA ILE A 100 5.07 6.39 6.46
C ILE A 100 6.48 6.40 5.87
N LEU A 101 7.45 7.00 6.57
CA LEU A 101 8.84 7.06 6.11
C LEU A 101 9.46 5.66 5.98
N TRP A 102 9.16 4.77 6.92
CA TRP A 102 9.64 3.40 6.91
C TRP A 102 9.01 2.58 5.78
N LEU A 103 7.70 2.72 5.54
CA LEU A 103 7.04 2.11 4.38
C LEU A 103 7.61 2.63 3.05
N ASN A 104 8.10 3.87 3.00
CA ASN A 104 8.70 4.43 1.78
C ASN A 104 10.19 4.10 1.59
N LEU A 105 10.80 3.35 2.52
CA LEU A 105 12.23 3.03 2.56
C LEU A 105 13.14 4.25 2.83
N GLU A 106 12.61 5.32 3.41
CA GLU A 106 13.39 6.50 3.78
C GLU A 106 14.14 6.32 5.11
N ILE A 107 13.64 5.41 5.96
CA ILE A 107 14.29 4.98 7.19
C ILE A 107 14.32 3.46 7.26
N GLU A 108 15.35 2.91 7.91
CA GLU A 108 15.59 1.47 7.96
C GLU A 108 14.74 0.76 9.02
N SER A 109 14.52 1.41 10.17
CA SER A 109 13.79 0.84 11.30
C SER A 109 12.84 1.85 11.93
N LEU A 110 11.75 1.34 12.51
CA LEU A 110 10.78 2.14 13.30
C LEU A 110 11.32 2.56 14.68
N VAL A 111 12.46 1.99 15.09
CA VAL A 111 13.13 2.30 16.36
C VAL A 111 14.17 3.39 16.13
N SER A 112 14.16 4.40 17.01
CA SER A 112 15.17 5.48 17.08
C SER A 112 16.48 4.98 17.69
#